data_AF-A0A5C7B9U1-F1
#
_entry.id   AF-A0A5C7B9U1-F1
#
_cell.length_a   1.000
_cell.length_b   1.000
_cell.length_c   1.000
_cell.angle_alpha   90.00
_cell.angle_beta   90.00
_cell.angle_gamma   90.00
#
_symmetry.space_group_name_H-M   'P 1'
#
loop_
_entity.id
_entity.type
_entity.pdbx_description
1 polymer ?
#
loop_
_entity_poly.entity_id
_entity_poly.type
_entity_poly.pdbx_seq_one_letter_code
_entity_poly.pdbx_strand_id
1 'polypeptide(L)'
;MEQILDFFNHPIFAIVGGLSTLIAICLFFYGIYGVFRGFLPVGIRLGKSLYNRKIAIYAESDFESLKSLMLDSGIFKTKNIIQIQKDSIDKGEKYTMMLVNYPEFSDEIKSILKYKNDGDSLIVYAPQSAGRIEQKLMDKINKKRNAIVVNFRGRLLNDIVTSMITTTYEKK
;
A
#
# COMPACT_ATOMS: atom_id res chain seq x y z
N MET A 1 54.66 -27.46 -22.12
CA MET A 1 54.03 -26.71 -21.01
C MET A 1 54.62 -25.31 -20.87
N GLU A 2 55.95 -25.14 -20.87
CA GLU A 2 56.59 -23.82 -20.75
C GLU A 2 56.16 -22.81 -21.82
N GLN A 3 56.09 -23.21 -23.10
CA GLN A 3 55.63 -22.31 -24.17
C GLN A 3 54.18 -21.79 -23.98
N ILE A 4 53.33 -22.57 -23.32
CA ILE A 4 51.95 -22.15 -23.02
C ILE A 4 51.96 -21.15 -21.86
N LEU A 5 52.80 -21.39 -20.84
CA LEU A 5 52.95 -20.47 -19.71
C LEU A 5 53.54 -19.12 -20.15
N ASP A 6 54.55 -19.13 -21.02
CA ASP A 6 55.16 -17.90 -21.56
C ASP A 6 54.19 -17.10 -22.41
N PHE A 7 53.32 -17.76 -23.17
CA PHE A 7 52.26 -17.11 -23.93
C PHE A 7 51.29 -16.34 -23.01
N PHE A 8 50.82 -16.95 -21.92
CA PHE A 8 49.90 -16.29 -20.98
C PHE A 8 50.57 -15.24 -20.08
N ASN A 9 51.88 -15.34 -19.88
CA ASN A 9 52.68 -14.33 -19.16
C ASN A 9 53.06 -13.12 -20.03
N HIS A 10 52.65 -13.11 -21.32
CA HIS A 10 52.93 -11.96 -22.18
C HIS A 10 52.30 -10.68 -21.61
N PRO A 11 53.03 -9.54 -21.56
CA PRO A 11 52.57 -8.30 -20.91
C PRO A 11 51.21 -7.79 -21.40
N ILE A 12 50.84 -8.08 -22.64
CA ILE A 12 49.53 -7.75 -23.22
C ILE A 12 48.39 -8.39 -22.43
N PHE A 13 48.51 -9.65 -22.02
CA PHE A 13 47.45 -10.33 -21.25
C PHE A 13 47.32 -9.74 -19.84
N ALA A 14 48.43 -9.35 -19.22
CA ALA A 14 48.40 -8.67 -17.93
C ALA A 14 47.71 -7.29 -18.01
N ILE A 15 47.99 -6.50 -19.06
CA ILE A 15 47.38 -5.19 -19.28
C ILE A 15 45.88 -5.33 -19.57
N VAL A 16 45.50 -6.22 -20.51
CA VAL A 16 44.09 -6.45 -20.87
C VAL A 16 43.32 -7.00 -19.68
N GLY A 17 43.88 -7.97 -18.95
CA GLY A 17 43.30 -8.55 -17.75
C GLY A 17 43.10 -7.52 -16.63
N GLY A 18 44.09 -6.65 -16.43
CA GLY A 18 44.00 -5.54 -15.47
C GLY A 18 42.89 -4.55 -15.85
N LEU A 19 42.82 -4.14 -17.12
CA LEU A 19 41.79 -3.22 -17.61
C LEU A 19 40.38 -3.84 -17.53
N SER A 20 40.23 -5.10 -17.93
CA SER A 20 38.96 -5.81 -17.82
C SER A 20 38.50 -5.97 -16.37
N THR A 21 39.45 -6.22 -15.46
CA THR A 21 39.15 -6.31 -14.02
C THR A 21 38.69 -4.96 -13.48
N LEU A 22 39.35 -3.87 -13.87
CA LEU A 22 38.94 -2.51 -13.47
C LEU A 22 37.53 -2.18 -13.98
N ILE A 23 37.24 -2.47 -15.25
CA ILE A 23 35.91 -2.28 -15.84
C ILE A 23 34.86 -3.12 -15.10
N ALA A 24 35.15 -4.39 -14.82
CA ALA A 24 34.24 -5.28 -14.09
C ALA A 24 33.93 -4.75 -12.68
N ILE A 25 34.94 -4.24 -11.96
CA ILE A 25 34.76 -3.61 -10.64
C ILE A 25 33.86 -2.38 -10.76
N CYS A 26 34.10 -1.50 -11.74
CA CYS A 26 33.26 -0.31 -11.95
C CYS A 26 31.80 -0.69 -12.27
N LEU A 27 31.58 -1.67 -13.15
CA LEU A 27 30.24 -2.15 -13.50
C LEU A 27 29.53 -2.80 -12.31
N PHE A 28 30.25 -3.54 -11.47
CA PHE A 28 29.72 -4.13 -10.25
C PHE A 28 29.19 -3.05 -9.29
N PHE A 29 29.99 -2.02 -9.01
CA PHE A 29 29.55 -0.91 -8.16
C PHE A 29 28.42 -0.09 -8.78
N TYR A 30 28.44 0.12 -10.10
CA TYR A 30 27.35 0.78 -10.81
C TYR A 30 26.04 -0.02 -10.72
N GLY A 31 26.12 -1.35 -10.83
CA GLY A 31 24.98 -2.25 -10.64
C GLY A 31 24.41 -2.17 -9.23
N ILE A 32 25.26 -2.23 -8.20
CA ILE A 32 24.86 -2.05 -6.80
C ILE A 32 24.16 -0.69 -6.61
N TYR A 33 24.77 0.38 -7.13
CA TYR A 33 24.18 1.72 -7.06
C TYR A 33 22.80 1.78 -7.73
N GLY A 34 22.65 1.15 -8.91
CA GLY A 34 21.38 1.04 -9.61
C GLY A 34 20.29 0.35 -8.78
N VAL A 35 20.63 -0.76 -8.11
CA VAL A 35 19.71 -1.49 -7.21
C VAL A 35 19.28 -0.61 -6.04
N PHE A 36 20.22 0.04 -5.36
CA PHE A 36 19.89 0.94 -4.24
C PHE A 36 19.06 2.14 -4.69
N ARG A 37 19.32 2.70 -5.88
CA ARG A 37 18.55 3.85 -6.39
C ARG A 37 17.15 3.45 -6.88
N GLY A 38 16.96 2.24 -7.40
CA GLY A 38 15.67 1.78 -7.93
C GLY A 38 14.77 1.16 -6.85
N PHE A 39 15.26 0.13 -6.16
CA PHE A 39 14.45 -0.70 -5.27
C PHE A 39 14.25 -0.05 -3.88
N LEU A 40 15.32 0.50 -3.30
CA LEU A 40 15.27 1.05 -1.94
C LEU A 40 14.20 2.14 -1.75
N PRO A 41 14.06 3.16 -2.64
CA PRO A 41 13.05 4.19 -2.43
C PRO A 41 11.62 3.61 -2.51
N VAL A 42 11.40 2.57 -3.31
CA VAL A 42 10.10 1.87 -3.38
C VAL A 42 9.83 1.16 -2.06
N GLY A 43 10.80 0.39 -1.55
CA GLY A 43 10.67 -0.31 -0.27
C GLY A 43 10.42 0.66 0.90
N ILE A 44 11.18 1.76 0.98
CA ILE A 44 10.99 2.79 2.01
C ILE A 44 9.61 3.44 1.88
N ARG A 45 9.18 3.79 0.66
CA ARG A 45 7.86 4.41 0.43
C ARG A 45 6.73 3.48 0.86
N LEU A 46 6.79 2.21 0.46
CA LEU A 46 5.78 1.21 0.82
C LEU A 46 5.76 0.96 2.33
N GLY A 47 6.92 0.70 2.93
CA GLY A 47 7.05 0.48 4.36
C GLY A 47 6.54 1.68 5.18
N LYS A 48 6.85 2.91 4.75
CA LYS A 48 6.36 4.13 5.41
C LYS A 48 4.85 4.31 5.28
N SER A 49 4.28 4.02 4.11
CA SER A 49 2.83 4.06 3.88
C SER A 49 2.13 3.06 4.81
N LEU A 50 2.59 1.80 4.84
CA LEU A 50 2.03 0.75 5.71
C LEU A 50 2.16 1.10 7.20
N TYR A 51 3.33 1.56 7.64
CA TYR A 51 3.62 1.81 9.05
C TYR A 51 2.89 3.04 9.63
N ASN A 52 2.69 4.09 8.83
CA ASN A 52 2.13 5.37 9.30
C ASN A 52 0.71 5.66 8.82
N ARG A 53 0.07 4.76 8.07
CA ARG A 53 -1.27 5.00 7.53
C ARG A 53 -2.25 5.25 8.66
N LYS A 54 -2.89 6.43 8.68
CA LYS A 54 -4.01 6.71 9.58
C LYS A 54 -5.29 6.18 8.94
N ILE A 55 -6.03 5.35 9.68
CA ILE A 55 -7.22 4.62 9.23
C ILE A 55 -8.43 5.05 10.06
N ALA A 56 -9.47 5.50 9.39
CA ALA A 56 -10.79 5.74 9.95
C ALA A 56 -11.69 4.53 9.65
N ILE A 57 -12.22 3.90 10.70
CA ILE A 57 -13.23 2.85 10.59
C ILE A 57 -14.58 3.45 10.96
N TYR A 58 -15.49 3.54 9.99
CA TYR A 58 -16.88 3.93 10.20
C TYR A 58 -17.66 2.67 10.53
N ALA A 59 -17.78 2.39 11.82
CA ALA A 59 -18.51 1.25 12.36
C ALA A 59 -18.97 1.57 13.79
N GLU A 60 -20.10 1.02 14.17
CA GLU A 60 -20.64 1.09 15.52
C GLU A 60 -20.38 -0.25 16.22
N SER A 61 -21.29 -1.21 16.11
CA SER A 61 -21.20 -2.51 16.79
C SER A 61 -20.07 -3.40 16.27
N ASP A 62 -19.75 -3.29 14.98
CA ASP A 62 -18.75 -4.13 14.31
C ASP A 62 -17.32 -3.55 14.37
N PHE A 63 -17.11 -2.41 15.03
CA PHE A 63 -15.82 -1.73 15.08
C PHE A 63 -14.69 -2.63 15.62
N GLU A 64 -14.88 -3.24 16.78
CA GLU A 64 -13.83 -4.08 17.39
C GLU A 64 -13.51 -5.31 16.53
N SER A 65 -14.51 -5.86 15.84
CA SER A 65 -14.37 -6.98 14.92
C SER A 65 -13.56 -6.61 13.66
N LEU A 66 -13.77 -5.43 13.09
CA LEU A 66 -12.98 -4.94 11.95
C LEU A 66 -11.57 -4.52 12.38
N LYS A 67 -11.45 -3.91 13.55
CA LYS A 67 -10.17 -3.51 14.13
C LYS A 67 -9.30 -4.73 14.45
N SER A 68 -9.84 -5.78 15.06
CA SER A 68 -9.08 -7.02 15.33
C SER A 68 -8.58 -7.66 14.05
N LEU A 69 -9.41 -7.77 13.00
CA LEU A 69 -9.00 -8.28 11.68
C LEU A 69 -7.75 -7.57 11.15
N MET A 70 -7.66 -6.25 11.36
CA MET A 70 -6.50 -5.47 10.95
C MET A 70 -5.31 -5.73 11.88
N LEU A 71 -5.51 -5.66 13.19
CA LEU A 71 -4.42 -5.82 14.17
C LEU A 71 -3.78 -7.22 14.13
N ASP A 72 -4.59 -8.27 13.93
CA ASP A 72 -4.14 -9.67 13.88
C ASP A 72 -3.18 -9.95 12.71
N SER A 73 -3.20 -9.11 11.67
CA SER A 73 -2.26 -9.21 10.55
C SER A 73 -0.82 -8.81 10.91
N GLY A 74 -0.61 -8.11 12.03
CA GLY A 74 0.70 -7.55 12.42
C GLY A 74 1.17 -6.35 11.57
N ILE A 75 0.41 -5.96 10.54
CA ILE A 75 0.75 -4.84 9.65
C ILE A 75 0.34 -3.50 10.28
N PHE A 76 -0.78 -3.50 11.02
CA PHE A 76 -1.41 -2.28 11.52
C PHE A 76 -1.09 -2.05 12.99
N LYS A 77 -1.11 -0.77 13.40
CA LYS A 77 -0.90 -0.36 14.78
C LYS A 77 -2.18 0.22 15.34
N THR A 78 -2.52 -0.15 16.57
CA THR A 78 -3.72 0.33 17.26
C THR A 78 -3.82 1.86 17.26
N LYS A 79 -2.72 2.56 17.50
CA LYS A 79 -2.67 4.04 17.50
C LYS A 79 -3.02 4.71 16.17
N ASN A 80 -2.99 3.95 15.07
CA ASN A 80 -3.26 4.46 13.73
C ASN A 80 -4.72 4.25 13.32
N ILE A 81 -5.49 3.48 14.08
CA ILE A 81 -6.89 3.14 13.81
C ILE A 81 -7.78 3.97 14.73
N ILE A 82 -8.76 4.67 14.17
CA ILE A 82 -9.79 5.37 14.91
C ILE A 82 -11.17 4.83 14.54
N GLN A 83 -12.08 4.87 15.50
CA GLN A 83 -13.51 4.71 15.24
C GLN A 83 -14.12 6.04 14.84
N ILE A 84 -14.95 6.04 13.80
CA ILE A 84 -15.80 7.16 13.43
C ILE A 84 -17.26 6.74 13.63
N GLN A 85 -17.98 7.50 14.44
CA GLN A 85 -19.39 7.30 14.74
C GLN A 85 -20.26 8.14 13.80
N LYS A 86 -21.56 7.84 13.71
CA LYS A 86 -22.50 8.57 12.83
C LYS A 86 -22.59 10.07 13.11
N ASP A 87 -22.36 10.49 14.35
CA ASP A 87 -22.42 11.88 14.79
C ASP A 87 -21.21 12.72 14.33
N SER A 88 -20.14 12.08 13.85
CA SER A 88 -18.85 12.73 13.61
C SER A 88 -18.14 12.22 12.36
N ILE A 89 -18.94 11.94 11.32
CA ILE A 89 -18.50 11.48 10.00
C ILE A 89 -17.45 12.38 9.33
N ASP A 90 -17.47 13.68 9.65
CA ASP A 90 -16.55 14.70 9.14
C ASP A 90 -15.11 14.48 9.62
N LYS A 91 -14.92 13.93 10.82
CA LYS A 91 -13.59 13.66 11.38
C LYS A 91 -12.76 12.74 10.48
N GLY A 92 -13.42 11.89 9.69
CA GLY A 92 -12.76 10.99 8.76
C GLY A 92 -11.95 11.69 7.66
N GLU A 93 -12.24 12.95 7.32
CA GLU A 93 -11.51 13.74 6.31
C GLU A 93 -9.99 13.81 6.61
N LYS A 94 -9.63 13.80 7.89
CA LYS A 94 -8.23 13.87 8.36
C LYS A 94 -7.44 12.57 8.13
N TYR A 95 -8.10 11.52 7.67
CA TYR A 95 -7.53 10.20 7.52
C TYR A 95 -7.27 9.89 6.04
N THR A 96 -6.23 9.09 5.82
CA THR A 96 -5.78 8.70 4.47
C THR A 96 -6.43 7.41 3.99
N MET A 97 -7.10 6.68 4.88
CA MET A 97 -7.80 5.45 4.59
C MET A 97 -9.11 5.42 5.37
N MET A 98 -10.20 5.13 4.66
CA MET A 98 -11.56 5.06 5.20
C MET A 98 -12.09 3.64 4.95
N LEU A 99 -12.41 2.93 6.03
CA LEU A 99 -13.10 1.64 5.99
C LEU A 99 -14.52 1.84 6.51
N VAL A 100 -15.52 1.61 5.66
CA VAL A 100 -16.93 1.84 6.00
C VAL A 100 -17.65 0.52 6.14
N ASN A 101 -18.29 0.30 7.28
CA ASN A 101 -19.20 -0.80 7.47
C ASN A 101 -20.56 -0.46 6.84
N TYR A 102 -20.85 -1.04 5.67
CA TYR A 102 -22.06 -0.75 4.91
C TYR A 102 -23.36 -0.99 5.69
N PRO A 103 -23.60 -2.15 6.35
CA PRO A 103 -24.85 -2.36 7.10
C PRO A 103 -25.15 -1.28 8.14
N GLU A 104 -24.13 -0.69 8.77
CA GLU A 104 -24.31 0.33 9.80
C GLU A 104 -24.37 1.75 9.21
N PHE A 105 -23.63 2.03 8.13
CA PHE A 105 -23.45 3.38 7.56
C PHE A 105 -24.07 3.56 6.16
N SER A 106 -24.95 2.66 5.71
CA SER A 106 -25.51 2.68 4.35
C SER A 106 -26.15 4.02 3.95
N ASP A 107 -26.79 4.70 4.90
CA ASP A 107 -27.40 6.02 4.80
C ASP A 107 -26.35 7.15 4.65
N GLU A 108 -25.19 7.00 5.28
CA GLU A 108 -24.16 8.03 5.38
C GLU A 108 -23.06 7.96 4.31
N ILE A 109 -23.02 6.91 3.48
CA ILE A 109 -21.97 6.76 2.45
C ILE A 109 -21.89 7.98 1.53
N LYS A 110 -23.03 8.60 1.19
CA LYS A 110 -23.03 9.82 0.37
C LYS A 110 -22.32 10.98 1.05
N SER A 111 -22.42 11.09 2.38
CA SER A 111 -21.74 12.09 3.19
C SER A 111 -20.25 11.76 3.29
N ILE A 112 -19.89 10.51 3.56
CA ILE A 112 -18.50 10.03 3.63
C ILE A 112 -17.75 10.28 2.32
N LEU A 113 -18.40 10.06 1.17
CA LEU A 113 -17.84 10.32 -0.16
C LEU A 113 -17.48 11.80 -0.41
N LYS A 114 -18.05 12.74 0.36
CA LYS A 114 -17.71 14.18 0.28
C LYS A 114 -16.40 14.50 1.00
N TYR A 115 -16.12 13.81 2.11
CA TYR A 115 -14.91 14.00 2.91
C TYR A 115 -13.70 13.23 2.36
N LYS A 116 -13.91 12.39 1.35
CA LYS A 116 -12.87 11.61 0.69
C LYS A 116 -12.10 12.48 -0.32
N ASN A 117 -10.79 12.66 -0.12
CA ASN A 117 -9.90 13.26 -1.11
C ASN A 117 -9.44 12.22 -2.14
N ASP A 118 -8.93 12.67 -3.28
CA ASP A 118 -8.52 11.78 -4.38
C ASP A 118 -7.35 10.85 -4.01
N GLY A 119 -6.44 11.32 -3.14
CA GLY A 119 -5.31 10.54 -2.63
C GLY A 119 -5.70 9.47 -1.60
N ASP A 120 -6.87 9.59 -0.96
CA ASP A 120 -7.30 8.68 0.10
C ASP A 120 -7.88 7.39 -0.48
N SER A 121 -7.80 6.29 0.26
CA SER A 121 -8.51 5.05 -0.07
C SER A 121 -9.84 4.98 0.66
N LEU A 122 -10.91 4.60 -0.04
CA LEU A 122 -12.22 4.29 0.55
C LEU A 122 -12.57 2.84 0.27
N ILE A 123 -12.89 2.09 1.33
CA ILE A 123 -13.26 0.69 1.26
C ILE A 123 -14.63 0.55 1.91
N VAL A 124 -15.65 0.22 1.12
CA VAL A 124 -17.00 -0.05 1.63
C VAL A 124 -17.13 -1.55 1.81
N TYR A 125 -17.11 -2.01 3.06
CA TYR A 125 -17.35 -3.41 3.41
C TYR A 125 -18.84 -3.68 3.43
N ALA A 126 -19.33 -4.39 2.42
CA ALA A 126 -20.74 -4.71 2.22
C ALA A 126 -20.94 -6.23 2.17
N PRO A 127 -20.96 -6.92 3.34
CA PRO A 127 -21.14 -8.36 3.38
C PRO A 127 -22.45 -8.74 2.69
N GLN A 128 -22.47 -9.90 2.02
CA GLN A 128 -23.67 -10.33 1.28
C GLN A 128 -24.94 -10.43 2.14
N SER A 129 -24.78 -10.66 3.44
CA SER A 129 -25.89 -10.66 4.41
C SER A 129 -26.56 -9.29 4.60
N ALA A 130 -25.88 -8.20 4.26
CA ALA A 130 -26.40 -6.83 4.36
C ALA A 130 -27.20 -6.39 3.11
N GLY A 131 -27.42 -7.31 2.16
CA GLY A 131 -28.14 -7.04 0.92
C GLY A 131 -27.27 -6.38 -0.16
N ARG A 132 -27.93 -5.87 -1.19
CA ARG A 132 -27.27 -5.28 -2.37
C ARG A 132 -27.23 -3.75 -2.23
N ILE A 133 -26.06 -3.18 -2.50
CA ILE A 133 -25.90 -1.72 -2.64
C ILE A 133 -26.75 -1.23 -3.82
N GLU A 134 -27.54 -0.17 -3.60
CA GLU A 134 -28.31 0.48 -4.66
C GLU A 134 -27.39 0.86 -5.83
N GLN A 135 -27.79 0.58 -7.07
CA GLN A 135 -26.95 0.83 -8.25
C GLN A 135 -26.49 2.29 -8.35
N LYS A 136 -27.35 3.26 -8.04
CA LYS A 136 -26.98 4.69 -8.05
C LYS A 136 -25.87 5.02 -7.04
N LEU A 137 -25.85 4.34 -5.89
CA LEU A 137 -24.81 4.52 -4.88
C LEU A 137 -23.51 3.83 -5.32
N MET A 138 -23.61 2.62 -5.86
CA MET A 138 -22.47 1.90 -6.46
C MET A 138 -21.78 2.73 -7.54
N ASP A 139 -22.55 3.35 -8.44
CA ASP A 139 -22.02 4.21 -9.51
C ASP A 139 -21.28 5.44 -8.95
N LYS A 140 -21.75 5.98 -7.80
CA LYS A 140 -21.06 7.09 -7.13
C LYS A 140 -19.75 6.66 -6.48
N ILE A 141 -19.72 5.47 -5.87
CA ILE A 141 -18.49 4.90 -5.30
C ILE A 141 -17.48 4.67 -6.43
N ASN A 142 -17.90 4.00 -7.52
CA ASN A 142 -17.02 3.67 -8.65
C ASN A 142 -16.46 4.89 -9.38
N LYS A 143 -17.13 6.05 -9.32
CA LYS A 143 -16.62 7.31 -9.89
C LYS A 143 -15.51 7.96 -9.06
N LYS A 144 -15.33 7.57 -7.80
CA LYS A 144 -14.27 8.11 -6.93
C LYS A 144 -12.99 7.30 -7.10
N ARG A 145 -11.87 7.99 -7.34
CA ARG A 145 -10.54 7.36 -7.38
C ARG A 145 -10.27 6.63 -6.07
N ASN A 146 -9.64 5.46 -6.12
CA ASN A 146 -9.25 4.66 -4.94
C ASN A 146 -10.43 4.28 -4.02
N ALA A 147 -11.62 4.15 -4.58
CA ALA A 147 -12.80 3.67 -3.86
C ALA A 147 -13.18 2.28 -4.36
N ILE A 148 -13.41 1.35 -3.43
CA ILE A 148 -13.79 -0.03 -3.73
C ILE A 148 -14.91 -0.51 -2.81
N VAL A 149 -15.63 -1.53 -3.27
CA VAL A 149 -16.61 -2.27 -2.47
C VAL A 149 -16.12 -3.69 -2.28
N VAL A 150 -16.17 -4.18 -1.03
CA VAL A 150 -15.70 -5.53 -0.67
C VAL A 150 -16.82 -6.29 0.02
N ASN A 151 -17.20 -7.43 -0.54
CA ASN A 151 -18.35 -8.20 -0.06
C ASN A 151 -17.97 -9.44 0.76
N PHE A 152 -16.67 -9.76 0.83
CA PHE A 152 -16.16 -10.94 1.50
C PHE A 152 -15.15 -10.56 2.57
N ARG A 153 -15.41 -10.96 3.81
CA ARG A 153 -14.51 -10.71 4.94
C ARG A 153 -13.11 -11.26 4.69
N GLY A 154 -12.99 -12.46 4.12
CA GLY A 154 -11.70 -13.09 3.80
C GLY A 154 -10.87 -12.34 2.74
N ARG A 155 -11.49 -11.45 1.95
CA ARG A 155 -10.79 -10.57 1.00
C ARG A 155 -10.52 -9.18 1.57
N LEU A 156 -11.23 -8.78 2.62
CA LEU A 156 -11.16 -7.43 3.17
C LEU A 156 -9.74 -7.01 3.51
N LEU A 157 -8.97 -7.87 4.20
CA LEU A 157 -7.58 -7.57 4.52
C LEU A 157 -6.72 -7.37 3.26
N ASN A 158 -6.88 -8.21 2.25
CA ASN A 158 -6.15 -8.11 0.98
C ASN A 158 -6.46 -6.79 0.26
N ASP A 159 -7.74 -6.41 0.23
CA ASP A 159 -8.22 -5.19 -0.40
C ASP A 159 -7.76 -3.93 0.38
N ILE A 160 -7.68 -4.00 1.71
CA ILE A 160 -7.07 -2.96 2.55
C ILE A 160 -5.58 -2.81 2.22
N VAL A 161 -4.82 -3.90 2.21
CA VAL A 161 -3.37 -3.85 1.93
C VAL A 161 -3.11 -3.33 0.52
N THR A 162 -3.85 -3.82 -0.47
CA THR A 162 -3.74 -3.35 -1.86
C THR A 162 -4.05 -1.87 -1.95
N SER A 163 -5.11 -1.40 -1.28
CA SER A 163 -5.45 0.03 -1.25
C SER A 163 -4.35 0.88 -0.62
N MET A 164 -3.63 0.40 0.40
CA MET A 164 -2.48 1.14 0.96
C MET A 164 -1.29 1.25 0.00
N ILE A 165 -1.10 0.24 -0.87
CA ILE A 165 -0.01 0.20 -1.85
C ILE A 165 -0.32 1.14 -3.01
N THR A 166 -1.57 1.17 -3.49
CA THR A 166 -1.99 1.95 -4.66
C THR A 166 -2.23 3.43 -4.37
N THR A 167 -2.23 3.81 -3.09
CA THR A 167 -2.45 5.20 -2.67
C THR A 167 -1.24 5.79 -1.99
N THR A 168 -0.98 7.06 -2.27
CA THR A 168 0.15 7.78 -1.68
C THR A 168 -0.19 8.19 -0.25
N TYR A 169 0.75 7.97 0.68
CA TYR A 169 0.68 8.59 1.99
C TYR A 169 1.03 10.08 1.87
N GLU A 170 0.00 10.92 1.82
CA GLU A 170 0.15 12.35 2.01
C GLU A 170 0.01 12.66 3.50
N LYS A 171 0.95 13.43 4.06
CA LYS A 171 0.87 13.87 5.45
C LYS A 171 -0.32 14.83 5.58
N LYS A 172 -1.38 14.35 6.23
CA LYS A 172 -2.49 15.14 6.77
C LYS A 172 -2.32 15.33 8.28
#